data_AF-A0A7W0JW36-F1
#
_entry.id   AF-A0A7W0JW36-F1
#
_cell.length_a   1.000
_cell.length_b   1.000
_cell.length_c   1.000
_cell.angle_alpha   90.00
_cell.angle_beta   90.00
_cell.angle_gamma   90.00
#
_symmetry.space_group_name_H-M   'P 1'
#
loop_
_entity.id
_entity.type
_entity.pdbx_description
1 polymer ?
#
loop_
_entity_poly.entity_id
_entity_poly.type
_entity_poly.pdbx_seq_one_letter_code
_entity_poly.pdbx_strand_id
1 'polypeptide(L)'
;MKSVLASQKSIVTIAVFGSLSLLSGCAPIAAKPTPEAAIQFLKLRGYNFDEESFLAAAAASDVLAVNAFLAAGIDRDANDEISGGTALIAAAARGDLAILKTLLQGGADVNRKDKAGSTALLRALEYKNEEVARAILSQKGLDLKAQGANGATVLLYYVSRERYEIVAQLLEQGLNLNLQDTDGDTALHSAAQTGNATILKMLLAKGGDPNVKNRGGGTALMWAAVYGHEEVARILLDNGADPRLRDDDGVTASAWALKNGRDDLAKLLREAEKRK
;
A
#
# COMPACT_ATOMS: atom_id res chain seq x y z
N MET A 1 -47.95 -50.55 -8.06
CA MET A 1 -46.94 -50.76 -7.01
C MET A 1 -45.57 -50.38 -7.57
N LYS A 2 -44.99 -49.31 -7.01
CA LYS A 2 -43.55 -48.97 -6.94
C LYS A 2 -42.81 -48.77 -8.28
N SER A 3 -42.38 -47.57 -8.69
CA SER A 3 -41.75 -46.45 -7.97
C SER A 3 -40.45 -46.81 -7.25
N VAL A 4 -39.39 -47.18 -7.98
CA VAL A 4 -37.99 -46.94 -7.58
C VAL A 4 -37.13 -46.83 -8.84
N LEU A 5 -37.17 -45.69 -9.52
CA LEU A 5 -36.15 -45.23 -10.47
C LEU A 5 -36.20 -43.69 -10.47
N ALA A 6 -36.22 -43.15 -9.25
CA ALA A 6 -35.95 -41.75 -8.97
C ALA A 6 -34.50 -41.65 -8.48
N SER A 7 -33.86 -40.54 -8.82
CA SER A 7 -32.50 -40.15 -8.45
C SER A 7 -31.40 -40.80 -9.28
N GLN A 8 -30.89 -40.04 -10.25
CA GLN A 8 -29.52 -40.02 -10.80
C GLN A 8 -29.59 -39.66 -12.29
N LYS A 9 -29.94 -38.40 -12.61
CA LYS A 9 -29.66 -37.69 -13.88
C LYS A 9 -30.36 -36.33 -13.95
N SER A 10 -30.35 -35.56 -12.87
CA SER A 10 -30.78 -34.16 -12.92
C SER A 10 -29.68 -33.26 -12.40
N ILE A 11 -29.14 -32.49 -13.35
CA ILE A 11 -28.68 -31.12 -13.19
C ILE A 11 -27.32 -30.98 -12.47
N VAL A 12 -26.25 -31.30 -13.20
CA VAL A 12 -24.96 -30.61 -13.03
C VAL A 12 -24.90 -29.54 -14.10
N THR A 13 -25.56 -28.42 -13.82
CA THR A 13 -25.33 -27.13 -14.48
C THR A 13 -25.24 -26.14 -13.35
N ILE A 14 -24.08 -26.12 -12.68
CA ILE A 14 -23.73 -25.03 -11.77
C ILE A 14 -23.46 -23.85 -12.68
N ALA A 15 -24.45 -22.95 -12.71
CA ALA A 15 -24.41 -21.71 -13.46
C ALA A 15 -23.10 -20.96 -13.15
N VAL A 16 -22.38 -20.70 -14.23
CA VAL A 16 -21.28 -19.74 -14.33
C VAL A 16 -21.70 -18.45 -13.61
N PHE A 17 -20.97 -18.08 -12.56
CA PHE A 17 -21.09 -16.76 -11.96
C PHE A 17 -20.60 -15.73 -12.98
N GLY A 18 -21.55 -15.00 -13.57
CA GLY A 18 -21.28 -13.82 -14.40
C GLY A 18 -21.62 -14.00 -15.89
N SER A 19 -22.69 -13.29 -16.30
CA SER A 19 -23.17 -13.07 -17.67
C SER A 19 -23.97 -14.22 -18.33
N LEU A 20 -25.29 -14.19 -18.15
CA LEU A 20 -26.24 -14.51 -19.22
C LEU A 20 -27.59 -13.85 -18.90
N SER A 21 -27.70 -12.56 -19.21
CA SER A 21 -29.00 -11.96 -19.51
C SER A 21 -29.42 -12.45 -20.89
N LEU A 22 -30.51 -13.21 -20.94
CA LEU A 22 -31.51 -13.36 -22.02
C LEU A 22 -31.97 -14.83 -22.10
N LEU A 23 -33.11 -15.13 -21.47
CA LEU A 23 -34.26 -15.83 -22.08
C LEU A 23 -35.39 -15.96 -21.02
N SER A 24 -36.51 -15.31 -21.33
CA SER A 24 -37.87 -15.48 -20.82
C SER A 24 -38.10 -15.73 -19.32
N GLY A 25 -38.56 -14.68 -18.63
CA GLY A 25 -39.75 -14.76 -17.78
C GLY A 25 -39.70 -15.67 -16.54
N CYS A 26 -38.77 -15.43 -15.61
CA CYS A 26 -38.97 -15.67 -14.18
C CYS A 26 -37.97 -14.83 -13.37
N ALA A 27 -38.39 -14.36 -12.20
CA ALA A 27 -37.75 -13.33 -11.38
C ALA A 27 -36.25 -13.58 -11.08
N PRO A 28 -35.41 -12.53 -10.98
CA PRO A 28 -34.00 -12.68 -10.63
C PRO A 28 -33.87 -12.73 -9.11
N ILE A 29 -33.81 -13.93 -8.55
CA ILE A 29 -33.21 -14.11 -7.22
C ILE A 29 -32.25 -15.29 -7.34
N ALA A 30 -31.05 -15.01 -7.85
CA ALA A 30 -29.92 -15.89 -7.58
C ALA A 30 -29.64 -15.77 -6.08
N ALA A 31 -30.33 -16.59 -5.27
CA ALA A 31 -30.06 -16.69 -3.86
C ALA A 31 -28.58 -17.06 -3.67
N LYS A 32 -27.88 -16.37 -2.77
CA LYS A 32 -26.52 -16.75 -2.40
C LYS A 32 -26.50 -18.26 -2.07
N PRO A 33 -25.52 -19.03 -2.55
CA PRO A 33 -25.44 -20.45 -2.26
C PRO A 33 -25.47 -20.68 -0.75
N THR A 34 -26.19 -21.71 -0.29
CA THR A 34 -26.21 -22.03 1.14
C THR A 34 -24.82 -22.46 1.60
N PRO A 35 -24.46 -22.28 2.89
CA PRO A 35 -23.17 -22.73 3.40
C PRO A 35 -22.88 -24.21 3.10
N GLU A 36 -23.88 -25.08 3.15
CA GLU A 36 -23.74 -26.51 2.87
C GLU A 36 -23.41 -26.78 1.40
N ALA A 37 -24.06 -26.09 0.47
CA ALA A 37 -23.80 -26.21 -0.96
C ALA A 37 -22.38 -25.72 -1.29
N ALA A 38 -21.94 -24.64 -0.65
CA ALA A 38 -20.59 -24.12 -0.79
C ALA A 38 -19.53 -25.11 -0.27
N ILE A 39 -19.75 -25.72 0.91
CA ILE A 39 -18.85 -26.75 1.46
C ILE A 39 -18.78 -27.99 0.56
N GLN A 40 -19.89 -28.43 -0.01
CA GLN A 40 -19.88 -29.55 -0.97
C GLN A 40 -19.08 -29.21 -2.23
N PHE A 41 -19.24 -28.00 -2.76
CA PHE A 41 -18.46 -27.52 -3.89
C PHE A 41 -16.96 -27.50 -3.60
N LEU A 42 -16.55 -27.08 -2.40
CA LEU A 42 -15.15 -27.10 -1.96
C LEU A 42 -14.58 -28.51 -1.96
N LYS A 43 -15.32 -29.49 -1.41
CA LYS A 43 -14.90 -30.89 -1.40
C LYS A 43 -14.70 -31.46 -2.82
N LEU A 44 -15.57 -31.11 -3.76
CA LEU A 44 -15.43 -31.52 -5.17
C LEU A 44 -14.18 -30.94 -5.84
N ARG A 45 -13.67 -29.82 -5.34
CA ARG A 45 -12.42 -29.19 -5.79
C ARG A 45 -11.18 -29.67 -5.04
N GLY A 46 -11.34 -30.59 -4.08
CA GLY A 46 -10.24 -31.13 -3.29
C GLY A 46 -9.84 -30.27 -2.09
N TYR A 47 -10.69 -29.34 -1.66
CA TYR A 47 -10.47 -28.53 -0.46
C TYR A 47 -11.27 -29.05 0.73
N ASN A 48 -10.66 -29.00 1.91
CA ASN A 48 -11.37 -29.15 3.18
C ASN A 48 -11.96 -27.80 3.60
N PHE A 49 -12.95 -27.81 4.49
CA PHE A 49 -13.50 -26.57 5.04
C PHE A 49 -12.74 -26.16 6.31
N ASP A 50 -11.53 -25.64 6.09
CA ASP A 50 -10.62 -25.13 7.12
C ASP A 50 -9.83 -23.93 6.61
N GLU A 51 -9.17 -23.22 7.53
CA GLU A 51 -8.42 -22.00 7.24
C GLU A 51 -7.19 -22.27 6.36
N GLU A 52 -6.53 -23.41 6.54
CA GLU A 52 -5.39 -23.83 5.71
C GLU A 52 -5.79 -24.00 4.25
N SER A 53 -6.90 -24.70 3.98
CA SER A 53 -7.44 -24.89 2.64
C SER A 53 -7.94 -23.58 2.04
N PHE A 54 -8.48 -22.66 2.86
CA PHE A 54 -8.87 -21.33 2.42
C PHE A 54 -7.65 -20.50 1.96
N LEU A 55 -6.58 -20.50 2.76
CA LEU A 55 -5.31 -19.86 2.43
C LEU A 55 -4.67 -20.50 1.19
N ALA A 56 -4.73 -21.83 1.06
CA ALA A 56 -4.25 -22.56 -0.11
C ALA A 56 -5.04 -22.24 -1.38
N ALA A 57 -6.37 -22.15 -1.30
CA ALA A 57 -7.21 -21.74 -2.42
C ALA A 57 -6.89 -20.31 -2.87
N ALA A 58 -6.72 -19.39 -1.92
CA ALA A 58 -6.23 -18.04 -2.23
C ALA A 58 -4.83 -18.09 -2.86
N ALA A 59 -3.94 -18.96 -2.37
CA ALA A 59 -2.59 -19.16 -2.91
C ALA A 59 -2.57 -19.67 -4.35
N ALA A 60 -3.51 -20.56 -4.69
CA ALA A 60 -3.71 -21.11 -6.02
C ALA A 60 -4.42 -20.16 -7.00
N SER A 61 -4.76 -18.92 -6.58
CA SER A 61 -5.58 -17.99 -7.35
C SER A 61 -6.98 -18.54 -7.68
N ASP A 62 -7.50 -19.42 -6.84
CA ASP A 62 -8.81 -20.04 -7.05
C ASP A 62 -9.95 -19.16 -6.52
N VAL A 63 -10.37 -18.22 -7.35
CA VAL A 63 -11.44 -17.25 -7.05
C VAL A 63 -12.76 -17.93 -6.70
N LEU A 64 -13.09 -19.06 -7.33
CA LEU A 64 -14.36 -19.74 -7.09
C LEU A 64 -14.35 -20.48 -5.75
N ALA A 65 -13.24 -21.13 -5.40
CA ALA A 65 -13.09 -21.75 -4.09
C ALA A 65 -13.08 -20.69 -2.99
N VAL A 66 -12.34 -19.59 -3.15
CA VAL A 66 -12.33 -18.48 -2.17
C VAL A 66 -13.74 -17.91 -1.96
N ASN A 67 -14.51 -17.68 -3.02
CA ASN A 67 -15.91 -17.26 -2.89
C ASN A 67 -16.78 -18.27 -2.14
N ALA A 68 -16.59 -19.57 -2.40
CA ALA A 68 -17.32 -20.61 -1.69
C ALA A 68 -16.96 -20.67 -0.20
N PHE A 69 -15.68 -20.55 0.15
CA PHE A 69 -15.23 -20.45 1.54
C PHE A 69 -15.88 -19.27 2.27
N LEU A 70 -15.89 -18.09 1.64
CA LEU A 70 -16.52 -16.88 2.20
C LEU A 70 -18.03 -17.05 2.35
N ALA A 71 -18.70 -17.68 1.37
CA ALA A 71 -20.14 -17.96 1.43
C ALA A 71 -20.51 -18.98 2.52
N ALA A 72 -19.61 -19.93 2.80
CA ALA A 72 -19.73 -20.91 3.87
C ALA A 72 -19.40 -20.35 5.26
N GLY A 73 -18.90 -19.11 5.35
CA GLY A 73 -18.63 -18.44 6.62
C GLY A 73 -17.29 -18.79 7.25
N ILE A 74 -16.26 -19.10 6.44
CA ILE A 74 -14.88 -19.21 6.95
C ILE A 74 -14.46 -17.91 7.65
N ASP A 75 -13.53 -18.00 8.60
CA ASP A 75 -12.78 -16.82 9.02
C ASP A 75 -11.92 -16.31 7.85
N ARG A 76 -12.35 -15.17 7.29
CA ARG A 76 -11.71 -14.51 6.14
C ARG A 76 -10.39 -13.84 6.49
N ASP A 77 -10.17 -13.58 7.77
CA ASP A 77 -8.98 -12.91 8.31
C ASP A 77 -8.04 -13.88 9.02
N ALA A 78 -8.29 -15.18 8.86
CA ALA A 78 -7.39 -16.26 9.24
C ALA A 78 -5.99 -16.02 8.65
N ASN A 79 -4.98 -16.36 9.43
CA ASN A 79 -3.59 -16.14 9.08
C ASN A 79 -2.79 -17.44 9.08
N ASP A 80 -1.77 -17.50 8.23
CA ASP A 80 -0.88 -18.65 8.22
C ASP A 80 0.02 -18.65 9.47
N GLU A 81 0.29 -19.83 10.02
CA GLU A 81 1.10 -19.95 11.24
C GLU A 81 2.55 -19.51 11.06
N ILE A 82 3.07 -19.46 9.83
CA ILE A 82 4.49 -19.20 9.55
C ILE A 82 4.72 -17.69 9.60
N SER A 83 4.11 -16.96 8.67
CA SER A 83 4.28 -15.53 8.45
C SER A 83 3.24 -14.67 9.17
N GLY A 84 2.12 -15.24 9.59
CA GLY A 84 0.96 -14.49 10.10
C GLY A 84 0.22 -13.73 9.00
N GLY A 85 0.45 -14.05 7.73
CA GLY A 85 -0.18 -13.42 6.58
C GLY A 85 -1.59 -13.95 6.36
N THR A 86 -2.53 -13.04 6.12
CA THR A 86 -3.89 -13.42 5.68
C THR A 86 -3.92 -13.69 4.18
N ALA A 87 -5.01 -14.29 3.70
CA ALA A 87 -5.27 -14.44 2.26
C ALA A 87 -5.16 -13.10 1.51
N LEU A 88 -5.59 -12.00 2.14
CA LEU A 88 -5.55 -10.65 1.57
C LEU A 88 -4.11 -10.15 1.43
N ILE A 89 -3.27 -10.35 2.46
CA ILE A 89 -1.84 -9.99 2.43
C ILE A 89 -1.11 -10.78 1.34
N ALA A 90 -1.37 -12.09 1.24
CA ALA A 90 -0.77 -12.94 0.23
C ALA A 90 -1.18 -12.55 -1.20
N ALA A 91 -2.48 -12.27 -1.43
CA ALA A 91 -2.97 -11.78 -2.70
C ALA A 91 -2.31 -10.45 -3.09
N ALA A 92 -2.12 -9.56 -2.11
CA ALA A 92 -1.50 -8.27 -2.34
C ALA A 92 0.00 -8.38 -2.71
N ALA A 93 0.75 -9.26 -2.04
CA ALA A 93 2.15 -9.54 -2.34
C ALA A 93 2.34 -10.13 -3.74
N ARG A 94 1.43 -11.01 -4.19
CA ARG A 94 1.51 -11.65 -5.52
C ARG A 94 0.93 -10.81 -6.66
N GLY A 95 0.28 -9.69 -6.36
CA GLY A 95 -0.39 -8.88 -7.39
C GLY A 95 -1.71 -9.51 -7.87
N ASP A 96 -2.29 -10.42 -7.11
CA ASP A 96 -3.52 -11.14 -7.49
C ASP A 96 -4.76 -10.28 -7.22
N LEU A 97 -5.10 -9.43 -8.19
CA LEU A 97 -6.21 -8.51 -8.09
C LEU A 97 -7.58 -9.21 -7.97
N ALA A 98 -7.74 -10.39 -8.58
CA ALA A 98 -9.01 -11.10 -8.59
C ALA A 98 -9.34 -11.65 -7.20
N ILE A 99 -8.36 -12.31 -6.56
CA ILE A 99 -8.49 -12.77 -5.18
C ILE A 99 -8.62 -11.59 -4.23
N LEU A 100 -7.80 -10.54 -4.39
CA LEU A 100 -7.86 -9.34 -3.56
C LEU A 100 -9.27 -8.72 -3.58
N LYS A 101 -9.84 -8.47 -4.77
CA LYS A 101 -11.19 -7.91 -4.91
C LYS A 101 -12.25 -8.82 -4.28
N THR A 102 -12.11 -10.13 -4.47
CA THR A 102 -13.02 -11.12 -3.89
C THR A 102 -13.01 -11.06 -2.36
N LEU A 103 -11.83 -11.02 -1.75
CA LEU A 103 -11.67 -10.93 -0.30
C LEU A 103 -12.21 -9.60 0.27
N LEU A 104 -11.90 -8.48 -0.39
CA LEU A 104 -12.40 -7.16 0.01
C LEU A 104 -13.93 -7.05 -0.10
N GLN A 105 -14.52 -7.57 -1.18
CA GLN A 105 -15.99 -7.67 -1.33
C GLN A 105 -16.60 -8.63 -0.31
N GLY A 106 -15.86 -9.68 0.05
CA GLY A 106 -16.17 -10.59 1.15
C GLY A 106 -16.12 -9.91 2.51
N GLY A 107 -15.55 -8.72 2.63
CA GLY A 107 -15.41 -7.96 3.87
C GLY A 107 -14.21 -8.40 4.71
N ALA A 108 -13.11 -8.81 4.08
CA ALA A 108 -11.83 -9.01 4.76
C ALA A 108 -11.30 -7.69 5.33
N ASP A 109 -10.68 -7.74 6.51
CA ASP A 109 -10.07 -6.58 7.13
C ASP A 109 -8.79 -6.18 6.40
N VAL A 110 -8.83 -4.99 5.78
CA VAL A 110 -7.73 -4.44 4.98
C VAL A 110 -6.50 -4.06 5.82
N ASN A 111 -6.66 -3.92 7.13
CA ASN A 111 -5.64 -3.42 8.05
C ASN A 111 -4.92 -4.53 8.83
N ARG A 112 -5.23 -5.81 8.58
CA ARG A 112 -4.53 -6.93 9.20
C ARG A 112 -3.03 -6.83 8.92
N LYS A 113 -2.24 -7.17 9.94
CA LYS A 113 -0.77 -7.18 9.88
C LYS A 113 -0.27 -8.61 10.01
N ASP A 114 0.74 -8.92 9.22
CA ASP A 114 1.52 -10.14 9.41
C ASP A 114 2.50 -10.03 10.59
N LYS A 115 3.28 -11.07 10.88
CA LYS A 115 4.27 -11.07 11.98
C LYS A 115 5.40 -10.06 11.77
N ALA A 116 5.64 -9.61 10.55
CA ALA A 116 6.59 -8.52 10.24
C ALA A 116 5.94 -7.13 10.39
N GLY A 117 4.67 -7.07 10.80
CA GLY A 117 3.89 -5.84 10.93
C GLY A 117 3.35 -5.31 9.61
N SER A 118 3.54 -6.00 8.49
CA SER A 118 3.16 -5.51 7.17
C SER A 118 1.68 -5.76 6.88
N THR A 119 1.00 -4.74 6.36
CA THR A 119 -0.37 -4.83 5.84
C THR A 119 -0.38 -5.26 4.38
N ALA A 120 -1.57 -5.57 3.85
CA ALA A 120 -1.76 -5.86 2.43
C ALA A 120 -1.26 -4.71 1.54
N LEU A 121 -1.49 -3.44 1.93
CA LEU A 121 -0.97 -2.29 1.19
C LEU A 121 0.56 -2.29 1.15
N LEU A 122 1.20 -2.48 2.30
CA LEU A 122 2.67 -2.48 2.39
C LEU A 122 3.30 -3.57 1.52
N ARG A 123 2.72 -4.79 1.52
CA ARG A 123 3.18 -5.86 0.64
C ARG A 123 2.97 -5.54 -0.85
N ALA A 124 1.84 -4.93 -1.21
CA ALA A 124 1.61 -4.50 -2.58
C ALA A 124 2.67 -3.48 -3.04
N LEU A 125 3.08 -2.54 -2.17
CA LEU A 125 4.12 -1.55 -2.49
C LEU A 125 5.52 -2.18 -2.57
N GLU A 126 5.86 -3.04 -1.61
CA GLU A 126 7.13 -3.79 -1.54
C GLU A 126 7.38 -4.56 -2.85
N TYR A 127 6.35 -5.27 -3.34
CA TYR A 127 6.42 -6.04 -4.59
C TYR A 127 5.99 -5.25 -5.84
N LYS A 128 5.79 -3.94 -5.74
CA LYS A 128 5.47 -3.02 -6.86
C LYS A 128 4.18 -3.35 -7.61
N ASN A 129 3.19 -3.92 -6.92
CA ASN A 129 1.87 -4.25 -7.45
C ASN A 129 0.95 -3.02 -7.42
N GLU A 130 1.15 -2.09 -8.36
CA GLU A 130 0.45 -0.79 -8.34
C GLU A 130 -1.07 -0.91 -8.47
N GLU A 131 -1.59 -1.86 -9.25
CA GLU A 131 -3.04 -2.02 -9.45
C GLU A 131 -3.73 -2.50 -8.18
N VAL A 132 -3.12 -3.48 -7.50
CA VAL A 132 -3.53 -3.95 -6.18
C VAL A 132 -3.46 -2.81 -5.16
N ALA A 133 -2.35 -2.06 -5.12
CA ALA A 133 -2.20 -0.94 -4.20
C ALA A 133 -3.33 0.11 -4.39
N ARG A 134 -3.69 0.43 -5.64
CA ARG A 134 -4.83 1.33 -5.93
C ARG A 134 -6.17 0.76 -5.46
N ALA A 135 -6.39 -0.54 -5.62
CA ALA A 135 -7.61 -1.18 -5.14
C ALA A 135 -7.72 -1.13 -3.61
N ILE A 136 -6.59 -1.29 -2.90
CA ILE A 136 -6.51 -1.19 -1.44
C ILE A 136 -6.72 0.25 -0.97
N LEU A 137 -6.07 1.23 -1.60
CA LEU A 137 -6.22 2.66 -1.30
C LEU A 137 -7.67 3.17 -1.42
N SER A 138 -8.49 2.49 -2.22
CA SER A 138 -9.90 2.83 -2.41
C SER A 138 -10.83 2.27 -1.32
N GLN A 139 -10.30 1.51 -0.36
CA GLN A 139 -11.11 0.90 0.71
C GLN A 139 -11.43 1.89 1.82
N LYS A 140 -12.68 1.86 2.30
CA LYS A 140 -13.09 2.63 3.48
C LYS A 140 -12.45 2.03 4.74
N GLY A 141 -12.03 2.88 5.67
CA GLY A 141 -11.44 2.44 6.94
C GLY A 141 -9.99 1.96 6.82
N LEU A 142 -9.34 2.15 5.67
CA LEU A 142 -7.90 1.88 5.51
C LEU A 142 -7.09 2.76 6.48
N ASP A 143 -6.28 2.11 7.30
CA ASP A 143 -5.34 2.75 8.21
C ASP A 143 -3.98 2.96 7.52
N LEU A 144 -3.75 4.16 7.00
CA LEU A 144 -2.48 4.54 6.41
C LEU A 144 -1.39 4.85 7.46
N LYS A 145 -1.73 4.84 8.76
CA LYS A 145 -0.76 4.91 9.86
C LYS A 145 -0.18 3.55 10.19
N ALA A 146 -0.66 2.48 9.58
CA ALA A 146 -0.12 1.14 9.77
C ALA A 146 1.31 1.06 9.24
N GLN A 147 2.25 1.39 10.11
CA GLN A 147 3.67 1.21 9.92
C GLN A 147 3.97 -0.30 10.05
N GLY A 148 4.49 -0.91 9.00
CA GLY A 148 5.16 -2.20 9.10
C GLY A 148 6.56 -2.03 9.68
N ALA A 149 7.38 -3.09 9.66
CA ALA A 149 8.81 -3.00 10.01
C ALA A 149 9.57 -1.90 9.21
N ASN A 150 8.98 -1.38 8.14
CA ASN A 150 9.46 -0.29 7.30
C ASN A 150 8.56 0.97 7.41
N GLY A 151 8.25 1.45 8.62
CA GLY A 151 7.18 2.43 8.91
C GLY A 151 7.07 3.70 8.04
N ALA A 152 8.10 4.13 7.31
CA ALA A 152 8.02 5.25 6.38
C ALA A 152 7.50 4.91 4.96
N THR A 153 7.19 3.63 4.70
CA THR A 153 7.01 3.08 3.34
C THR A 153 5.92 3.73 2.49
N VAL A 154 4.69 3.95 2.97
CA VAL A 154 3.59 4.36 2.07
C VAL A 154 3.78 5.78 1.54
N LEU A 155 4.00 6.75 2.43
CA LEU A 155 4.20 8.14 2.03
C LEU A 155 5.48 8.29 1.21
N LEU A 156 6.60 7.72 1.65
CA LEU A 156 7.87 7.77 0.90
C LEU A 156 7.76 7.15 -0.49
N TYR A 157 7.09 6.00 -0.61
CA TYR A 157 6.89 5.33 -1.89
C TYR A 157 6.15 6.22 -2.88
N TYR A 158 5.09 6.90 -2.45
CA TYR A 158 4.32 7.77 -3.35
C TYR A 158 4.97 9.12 -3.61
N VAL A 159 5.75 9.64 -2.66
CA VAL A 159 6.55 10.86 -2.85
C VAL A 159 7.67 10.62 -3.87
N SER A 160 8.44 9.55 -3.72
CA SER A 160 9.52 9.18 -4.66
C SER A 160 9.03 8.88 -6.07
N ARG A 161 7.75 8.53 -6.25
CA ARG A 161 7.09 8.30 -7.54
C ARG A 161 6.22 9.44 -8.03
N GLU A 162 6.24 10.57 -7.34
CA GLU A 162 5.51 11.79 -7.71
C GLU A 162 4.00 11.58 -7.92
N ARG A 163 3.37 10.73 -7.09
CA ARG A 163 1.93 10.44 -7.19
C ARG A 163 1.13 11.48 -6.40
N TYR A 164 1.07 12.70 -6.93
CA TYR A 164 0.51 13.90 -6.28
C TYR A 164 -0.87 13.68 -5.63
N GLU A 165 -1.82 13.05 -6.32
CA GLU A 165 -3.18 12.87 -5.80
C GLU A 165 -3.21 11.93 -4.59
N ILE A 166 -2.38 10.88 -4.61
CA ILE A 166 -2.29 9.92 -3.50
C ILE A 166 -1.56 10.57 -2.33
N VAL A 167 -0.49 11.32 -2.59
CA VAL A 167 0.21 12.11 -1.56
C VAL A 167 -0.76 13.09 -0.89
N ALA A 168 -1.58 13.82 -1.66
CA ALA A 168 -2.58 14.72 -1.09
C ALA A 168 -3.55 13.98 -0.15
N GLN A 169 -4.09 12.84 -0.58
CA GLN A 169 -5.00 12.02 0.24
C GLN A 169 -4.33 11.50 1.51
N LEU A 170 -3.08 11.03 1.42
CA LEU A 170 -2.29 10.56 2.56
C LEU A 170 -2.09 11.66 3.60
N LEU A 171 -1.78 12.88 3.17
CA LEU A 171 -1.54 14.01 4.07
C LEU A 171 -2.78 14.47 4.83
N GLU A 172 -3.99 14.24 4.30
CA GLU A 172 -5.24 14.51 5.02
C GLU A 172 -5.51 13.53 6.17
N GLN A 173 -4.79 12.41 6.26
CA GLN A 173 -5.00 11.40 7.32
C GLN A 173 -4.16 11.64 8.59
N GLY A 174 -3.44 12.76 8.67
CA GLY A 174 -2.65 13.11 9.85
C GLY A 174 -1.49 12.13 10.09
N LEU A 175 -0.79 11.77 9.02
CA LEU A 175 0.42 10.95 9.10
C LEU A 175 1.54 11.71 9.82
N ASN A 176 2.39 10.99 10.55
CA ASN A 176 3.64 11.57 11.03
C ASN A 176 4.60 11.72 9.84
N LEU A 177 4.85 12.96 9.42
CA LEU A 177 5.66 13.28 8.24
C LEU A 177 7.17 13.16 8.49
N ASN A 178 7.57 13.00 9.75
CA ASN A 178 8.97 12.89 10.16
C ASN A 178 9.41 11.44 10.33
N LEU A 179 8.59 10.47 9.89
CA LEU A 179 8.99 9.07 9.86
C LEU A 179 10.10 8.87 8.85
N GLN A 180 11.06 8.05 9.24
CA GLN A 180 12.28 7.78 8.51
C GLN A 180 12.28 6.35 7.98
N ASP A 181 12.76 6.15 6.76
CA ASP A 181 13.02 4.81 6.23
C ASP A 181 14.29 4.18 6.81
N THR A 182 14.71 3.08 6.19
CA THR A 182 15.93 2.36 6.53
C THR A 182 17.20 3.16 6.31
N ASP A 183 17.18 4.25 5.56
CA ASP A 183 18.33 5.13 5.37
C ASP A 183 18.24 6.40 6.24
N GLY A 184 17.16 6.52 7.01
CA GLY A 184 16.89 7.71 7.82
C GLY A 184 16.18 8.81 7.03
N ASP A 185 15.80 8.58 5.78
CA ASP A 185 15.22 9.63 4.95
C ASP A 185 13.72 9.80 5.25
N THR A 186 13.29 11.06 5.31
CA THR A 186 11.87 11.46 5.40
C THR A 186 11.32 11.83 4.04
N ALA A 187 10.00 12.02 3.95
CA ALA A 187 9.35 12.46 2.71
C ALA A 187 9.92 13.79 2.17
N LEU A 188 10.40 14.68 3.05
CA LEU A 188 11.08 15.90 2.64
C LEU A 188 12.45 15.63 2.00
N HIS A 189 13.18 14.61 2.46
CA HIS A 189 14.44 14.20 1.83
C HIS A 189 14.19 13.72 0.40
N SER A 190 13.23 12.80 0.21
CA SER A 190 12.88 12.28 -1.12
C SER A 190 12.37 13.38 -2.05
N ALA A 191 11.48 14.27 -1.59
CA ALA A 191 10.98 15.39 -2.40
C ALA A 191 12.09 16.38 -2.76
N ALA A 192 13.05 16.61 -1.85
CA ALA A 192 14.18 17.47 -2.11
C ALA A 192 15.20 16.85 -3.08
N GLN A 193 15.42 15.53 -3.00
CA GLN A 193 16.27 14.79 -3.94
C GLN A 193 15.70 14.82 -5.36
N THR A 194 14.38 14.60 -5.53
CA THR A 194 13.73 14.60 -6.85
C THR A 194 13.50 16.01 -7.41
N GLY A 195 13.66 17.06 -6.60
CA GLY A 195 13.39 18.43 -7.02
C GLY A 195 11.91 18.79 -7.06
N ASN A 196 11.05 17.98 -6.43
CA ASN A 196 9.60 18.13 -6.53
C ASN A 196 9.07 19.22 -5.58
N ALA A 197 9.09 20.46 -6.05
CA ALA A 197 8.63 21.63 -5.31
C ALA A 197 7.15 21.54 -4.88
N THR A 198 6.30 20.89 -5.66
CA THR A 198 4.86 20.75 -5.35
C THR A 198 4.65 19.86 -4.14
N ILE A 199 5.21 18.64 -4.14
CA ILE A 199 5.11 17.71 -3.00
C ILE A 199 5.79 18.29 -1.77
N LEU A 200 6.94 18.95 -1.95
CA LEU A 200 7.65 19.62 -0.86
C LEU A 200 6.76 20.67 -0.17
N LYS A 201 6.10 21.55 -0.94
CA LYS A 201 5.14 22.54 -0.40
C LYS A 201 4.00 21.87 0.36
N MET A 202 3.45 20.77 -0.17
CA MET A 202 2.38 20.02 0.50
C MET A 202 2.83 19.44 1.84
N LEU A 203 4.02 18.84 1.90
CA LEU A 203 4.60 18.25 3.12
C LEU A 203 4.87 19.32 4.19
N LEU A 204 5.48 20.44 3.80
CA LEU A 204 5.77 21.56 4.71
C LEU A 204 4.50 22.20 5.25
N ALA A 205 3.49 22.41 4.39
CA ALA A 205 2.19 22.95 4.80
C ALA A 205 1.44 22.07 5.83
N LYS A 206 1.78 20.78 5.88
CA LYS A 206 1.21 19.81 6.83
C LYS A 206 2.13 19.55 8.03
N GLY A 207 3.18 20.36 8.21
CA GLY A 207 4.04 20.36 9.40
C GLY A 207 5.22 19.40 9.32
N GLY A 208 5.66 18.99 8.13
CA GLY A 208 6.92 18.26 7.97
C GLY A 208 8.10 19.10 8.43
N ASP A 209 8.99 18.53 9.25
CA ASP A 209 10.16 19.23 9.77
C ASP A 209 11.32 19.19 8.75
N PRO A 210 11.74 20.34 8.18
CA PRO A 210 12.81 20.38 7.18
C PRO A 210 14.21 20.14 7.76
N ASN A 211 14.35 20.08 9.10
CA ASN A 211 15.62 19.94 9.80
C ASN A 211 15.90 18.52 10.29
N VAL A 212 15.01 17.55 10.01
CA VAL A 212 15.27 16.14 10.32
C VAL A 212 16.54 15.70 9.59
N LYS A 213 17.39 14.97 10.30
CA LYS A 213 18.62 14.38 9.78
C LYS A 213 18.44 12.91 9.49
N ASN A 214 18.88 12.46 8.31
CA ASN A 214 18.98 11.04 7.99
C ASN A 214 20.18 10.37 8.68
N ARG A 215 20.45 9.10 8.40
CA ARG A 215 21.51 8.33 9.08
C ARG A 215 22.93 8.85 8.84
N GLY A 216 23.15 9.62 7.78
CA GLY A 216 24.43 10.28 7.52
C GLY A 216 24.47 11.73 8.03
N GLY A 217 23.47 12.15 8.81
CA GLY A 217 23.34 13.53 9.25
C GLY A 217 22.81 14.51 8.19
N GLY A 218 22.50 14.01 6.99
CA GLY A 218 22.00 14.79 5.86
C GLY A 218 20.59 15.33 6.10
N THR A 219 20.31 16.54 5.64
CA THR A 219 18.98 17.19 5.70
C THR A 219 18.36 17.30 4.31
N ALA A 220 17.05 17.56 4.21
CA ALA A 220 16.39 17.84 2.93
C ALA A 220 17.07 18.99 2.15
N LEU A 221 17.55 20.03 2.84
CA LEU A 221 18.25 21.15 2.19
C LEU A 221 19.60 20.74 1.59
N MET A 222 20.31 19.79 2.23
CA MET A 222 21.55 19.23 1.67
C MET A 222 21.27 18.41 0.41
N TRP A 223 20.20 17.61 0.39
CA TRP A 223 19.79 16.90 -0.81
C TRP A 223 19.45 17.85 -1.97
N ALA A 224 18.67 18.90 -1.71
CA ALA A 224 18.40 19.95 -2.72
C ALA A 224 19.70 20.57 -3.25
N ALA A 225 20.68 20.80 -2.36
CA ALA A 225 21.98 21.35 -2.72
C ALA A 225 22.85 20.41 -3.58
N VAL A 226 22.91 19.11 -3.24
CA VAL A 226 23.63 18.09 -4.00
C VAL A 226 23.11 18.03 -5.44
N TYR A 227 21.78 17.98 -5.61
CA TYR A 227 21.17 17.84 -6.93
C TYR A 227 21.00 19.16 -7.69
N GLY A 228 21.15 20.32 -7.02
CA GLY A 228 21.09 21.64 -7.65
C GLY A 228 19.67 22.20 -7.79
N HIS A 229 18.73 21.76 -6.96
CA HIS A 229 17.33 22.16 -7.03
C HIS A 229 17.11 23.49 -6.29
N GLU A 230 17.39 24.61 -6.97
CA GLU A 230 17.35 25.94 -6.37
C GLU A 230 15.96 26.33 -5.84
N GLU A 231 14.88 26.03 -6.58
CA GLU A 231 13.51 26.32 -6.12
C GLU A 231 13.19 25.60 -4.80
N VAL A 232 13.50 24.30 -4.73
CA VAL A 232 13.34 23.47 -3.52
C VAL A 232 14.13 24.05 -2.35
N ALA A 233 15.39 24.44 -2.58
CA ALA A 233 16.22 25.04 -1.54
C ALA A 233 15.61 26.34 -1.00
N ARG A 234 15.08 27.21 -1.88
CA ARG A 234 14.38 28.44 -1.47
C ARG A 234 13.15 28.13 -0.61
N ILE A 235 12.31 27.19 -1.06
CA ILE A 235 11.10 26.79 -0.32
C ILE A 235 11.48 26.25 1.07
N LEU A 236 12.50 25.41 1.18
CA LEU A 236 12.96 24.87 2.46
C LEU A 236 13.44 25.98 3.41
N LEU A 237 14.23 26.94 2.92
CA LEU A 237 14.70 28.08 3.70
C LEU A 237 13.55 28.95 4.19
N ASP A 238 12.59 29.26 3.32
CA ASP A 238 11.39 30.04 3.66
C ASP A 238 10.51 29.33 4.69
N ASN A 239 10.60 28.01 4.78
CA ASN A 239 9.88 27.18 5.77
C ASN A 239 10.76 26.74 6.95
N GLY A 240 11.85 27.47 7.23
CA GLY A 240 12.59 27.33 8.47
C GLY A 240 13.73 26.31 8.47
N ALA A 241 14.11 25.75 7.32
CA ALA A 241 15.33 24.94 7.22
C ALA A 241 16.55 25.74 7.69
N ASP A 242 17.41 25.16 8.53
CA ASP A 242 18.65 25.77 9.01
C ASP A 242 19.81 25.41 8.06
N PRO A 243 20.29 26.37 7.25
CA PRO A 243 21.38 26.11 6.30
C PRO A 243 22.73 25.86 6.97
N ARG A 244 22.86 26.11 8.28
CA ARG A 244 24.10 25.91 9.05
C ARG A 244 24.23 24.49 9.60
N LEU A 245 23.19 23.66 9.49
CA LEU A 245 23.27 22.25 9.88
C LEU A 245 24.36 21.57 9.07
N ARG A 246 25.05 20.65 9.75
CA ARG A 246 26.14 19.84 9.20
C ARG A 246 25.76 18.38 9.24
N ASP A 247 26.12 17.66 8.18
CA ASP A 247 26.06 16.20 8.19
C ASP A 247 27.18 15.61 9.08
N ASP A 248 27.27 14.28 9.11
CA ASP A 248 28.24 13.60 9.97
C ASP A 248 29.70 13.81 9.51
N ASP A 249 29.91 14.19 8.25
CA ASP A 249 31.20 14.61 7.71
C ASP A 249 31.51 16.09 7.99
N GLY A 250 30.61 16.81 8.66
CA GLY A 250 30.77 18.22 8.98
C GLY A 250 30.47 19.18 7.81
N VAL A 251 29.84 18.69 6.75
CA VAL A 251 29.55 19.43 5.50
C VAL A 251 28.17 20.08 5.56
N THR A 252 28.07 21.35 5.16
CA THR A 252 26.80 22.09 5.05
C THR A 252 26.19 21.96 3.66
N ALA A 253 24.93 22.39 3.51
CA ALA A 253 24.27 22.44 2.20
C ALA A 253 25.05 23.31 1.20
N SER A 254 25.60 24.46 1.61
CA SER A 254 26.37 25.34 0.69
C SER A 254 27.66 24.68 0.21
N ALA A 255 28.32 23.90 1.07
CA ALA A 255 29.52 23.14 0.71
C ALA A 255 29.19 21.98 -0.25
N TRP A 256 28.07 21.28 -0.04
CA TRP A 256 27.57 20.27 -0.99
C TRP A 256 27.23 20.85 -2.36
N ALA A 257 26.56 22.00 -2.41
CA ALA A 257 26.28 22.70 -3.66
C ALA A 257 27.57 23.01 -4.42
N LEU A 258 28.59 23.56 -3.74
CA LEU A 258 29.87 23.88 -4.36
C LEU A 258 30.61 22.63 -4.87
N LYS A 259 30.66 21.56 -4.08
CA LYS A 259 31.31 20.29 -4.47
C LYS A 259 30.69 19.67 -5.73
N ASN A 260 29.41 19.94 -5.98
CA ASN A 260 28.66 19.47 -7.15
C ASN A 260 28.56 20.52 -8.28
N GLY A 261 29.33 21.61 -8.22
CA GLY A 261 29.36 22.64 -9.27
C GLY A 261 28.08 23.49 -9.36
N ARG A 262 27.34 23.62 -8.26
CA ARG A 262 26.10 24.42 -8.17
C ARG A 262 26.42 25.80 -7.61
N ASP A 263 27.24 26.58 -8.33
CA ASP A 263 27.86 27.81 -7.81
C ASP A 263 26.83 28.85 -7.34
N ASP A 264 25.76 29.08 -8.10
CA ASP A 264 24.75 30.08 -7.75
C ASP A 264 23.90 29.63 -6.55
N LEU A 265 23.59 28.34 -6.46
CA LEU A 265 22.96 27.78 -5.27
C LEU A 265 23.88 27.84 -4.05
N ALA A 266 25.18 27.59 -4.21
CA ALA A 266 26.15 27.72 -3.12
C ALA A 266 26.22 29.17 -2.61
N LYS A 267 26.19 30.17 -3.49
CA LYS A 267 26.12 31.59 -3.11
C LYS A 267 24.84 31.89 -2.33
N LEU A 268 23.69 31.47 -2.85
CA LEU A 268 22.38 31.62 -2.20
C LEU A 268 22.40 31.03 -0.78
N LEU A 269 22.89 29.80 -0.62
CA LEU A 269 22.94 29.11 0.66
C LEU A 269 23.90 29.80 1.65
N ARG A 270 25.07 30.27 1.19
CA ARG A 270 25.99 31.07 2.03
C ARG A 270 25.39 32.39 2.48
N GLU A 271 24.58 33.03 1.63
CA GLU A 271 23.84 34.22 2.05
C GLU A 271 22.80 33.88 3.12
N ALA A 272 22.10 32.75 2.97
CA ALA A 272 21.14 32.28 3.96
C ALA A 272 21.81 31.93 5.31
N GLU A 273 22.98 31.29 5.30
CA GLU A 273 23.78 30.99 6.50
C GLU A 273 24.12 32.25 7.32
N LYS A 274 24.35 33.40 6.65
CA LYS A 274 24.68 34.68 7.32
C LYS A 274 23.47 35.37 7.94
N ARG A 275 22.25 35.02 7.52
CA ARG A 275 21.00 35.68 7.94
C ARG A 275 20.37 35.05 9.18
N LYS A 276 20.87 33.89 9.65
CA LYS A 276 20.43 33.18 10.87
C LYS A 276 21.51 33.17 11.93
#